data_AF-A0A183E7Y3-F1
#
_entry.id   AF-A0A183E7Y3-F1
#
_cell.length_a   1.000
_cell.length_b   1.000
_cell.length_c   1.000
_cell.angle_alpha   90.00
_cell.angle_beta   90.00
_cell.angle_gamma   90.00
#
_symmetry.space_group_name_H-M   'P 1'
#
loop_
_entity.id
_entity.type
_entity.pdbx_description
1 polymer ?
#
loop_
_entity_poly.entity_id
_entity_poly.type
_entity_poly.pdbx_seq_one_letter_code
_entity_poly.pdbx_strand_id
1 'polypeptide(L)'
;MDSAAFFLVFFIDGFVTVRIPQVTWRTDYEPFVVVPRNGLPSYDQRFVGFGWNRVSHVMSLNSAGSALNVPNCFWFEFVVLPDVFIVHQPHLPSNEIAQYRSSASYRKCLKALKGEFVRDLIWEQNRKRTFSISS
;
A
#
# COMPACT_ATOMS: atom_id res chain seq x y z
N MET A 1 -1.71 -24.63 -1.83
CA MET A 1 -2.95 -23.89 -1.53
C MET A 1 -2.61 -22.99 -0.36
N ASP A 2 -2.00 -21.82 -0.63
CA ASP A 2 -1.75 -20.84 0.43
C ASP A 2 -2.93 -19.87 0.43
N SER A 3 -3.71 -19.93 1.50
CA SER A 3 -4.87 -19.09 1.74
C SER A 3 -4.45 -17.61 1.71
N ALA A 4 -4.85 -16.88 0.68
CA ALA A 4 -4.76 -15.43 0.67
C ALA A 4 -5.74 -14.90 1.72
N ALA A 5 -5.21 -14.49 2.87
CA ALA A 5 -5.96 -13.65 3.79
C ALA A 5 -6.15 -12.29 3.09
N PHE A 6 -7.39 -11.93 2.82
CA PHE A 6 -7.75 -10.65 2.22
C PHE A 6 -7.96 -9.64 3.36
N PHE A 7 -7.06 -8.67 3.48
CA PHE A 7 -7.12 -7.64 4.53
C PHE A 7 -7.91 -6.44 4.02
N LEU A 8 -8.78 -5.87 4.85
CA LEU A 8 -9.61 -4.71 4.56
C LEU A 8 -9.27 -3.55 5.52
N VAL A 9 -8.48 -2.60 5.04
CA VAL A 9 -7.99 -1.45 5.81
C VAL A 9 -9.09 -0.42 5.98
N PHE A 10 -9.22 0.16 7.18
CA PHE A 10 -10.09 1.31 7.50
C PHE A 10 -9.30 2.42 8.18
N PHE A 11 -9.82 3.64 8.07
CA PHE A 11 -9.44 4.81 8.87
C PHE A 11 -10.38 4.92 10.07
N ILE A 12 -9.85 5.06 11.29
CA ILE A 12 -10.66 5.20 12.52
C ILE A 12 -10.60 6.63 13.02
N ASP A 13 -11.55 7.46 12.57
CA ASP A 13 -11.97 8.65 13.31
C ASP A 13 -13.23 8.31 14.10
N GLY A 14 -13.06 7.95 15.38
CA GLY A 14 -14.14 7.86 16.36
C GLY A 14 -15.04 6.63 16.28
N PHE A 15 -15.07 5.88 17.38
CA PHE A 15 -16.09 4.88 17.76
C PHE A 15 -16.35 3.72 16.79
N VAL A 16 -15.53 2.68 16.88
CA VAL A 16 -15.97 1.30 16.60
C VAL A 16 -15.92 0.50 17.90
N THR A 17 -17.05 -0.02 18.35
CA THR A 17 -17.24 -0.79 19.60
C THR A 17 -16.86 -2.27 19.49
N VAL A 18 -16.45 -2.73 18.31
CA VAL A 18 -16.01 -4.11 18.05
C VAL A 18 -14.49 -4.19 18.20
N ARG A 19 -13.96 -5.23 18.87
CA ARG A 19 -12.52 -5.51 18.88
C ARG A 19 -12.09 -5.96 17.49
N ILE A 20 -11.60 -5.03 16.68
CA ILE A 20 -11.12 -5.32 15.34
C ILE A 20 -9.66 -5.80 15.42
N PRO A 21 -9.30 -6.95 14.81
CA PRO A 21 -7.92 -7.41 14.74
C PRO A 21 -7.04 -6.40 13.98
N GLN A 22 -6.02 -5.90 14.68
CA GLN A 22 -4.96 -5.08 14.09
C GLN A 22 -3.91 -5.97 13.43
N VAL A 23 -3.39 -5.52 12.30
CA VAL A 23 -2.35 -6.26 11.56
C VAL A 23 -1.22 -5.32 11.15
N THR A 24 -0.01 -5.86 11.08
CA THR A 24 1.11 -5.14 10.50
C THR A 24 1.22 -5.45 9.02
N TRP A 25 1.35 -4.42 8.19
CA TRP A 25 1.63 -4.61 6.78
C TRP A 25 2.97 -5.35 6.59
N ARG A 26 3.04 -6.23 5.59
CA ARG A 26 4.24 -6.97 5.20
C ARG A 26 4.64 -6.62 3.78
N THR A 27 5.94 -6.59 3.53
CA THR A 27 6.49 -6.31 2.19
C THR A 27 5.88 -7.19 1.12
N ASP A 28 5.58 -6.57 -0.04
CA ASP A 28 4.97 -7.20 -1.21
C ASP A 28 3.54 -7.76 -1.05
N TYR A 29 2.89 -7.55 0.10
CA TYR A 29 1.46 -7.86 0.24
C TYR A 29 0.59 -6.82 -0.48
N GLU A 30 -0.40 -7.32 -1.23
CA GLU A 30 -1.34 -6.53 -2.04
C GLU A 30 -2.79 -6.68 -1.52
N PRO A 31 -3.13 -6.13 -0.35
CA PRO A 31 -4.48 -6.24 0.20
C PRO A 31 -5.48 -5.36 -0.56
N PHE A 32 -6.76 -5.69 -0.43
CA PHE A 32 -7.85 -4.84 -0.92
C PHE A 32 -8.29 -3.89 0.19
N VAL A 33 -8.07 -2.60 0.01
CA VAL A 33 -8.28 -1.60 1.05
C VAL A 33 -9.52 -0.74 0.79
N VAL A 34 -10.18 -0.28 1.85
CA VAL A 34 -11.26 0.72 1.77
C VAL A 34 -10.85 1.95 2.57
N VAL A 35 -10.40 2.97 1.87
CA VAL A 35 -9.82 4.17 2.47
C VAL A 35 -10.65 5.41 2.12
N PRO A 36 -10.67 6.45 2.99
CA PRO A 36 -11.30 7.73 2.65
C PRO A 36 -10.73 8.30 1.36
N ARG A 37 -11.55 8.89 0.49
CA ARG A 37 -11.08 9.42 -0.80
C ARG A 37 -10.07 10.58 -0.64
N ASN A 38 -10.22 11.37 0.42
CA ASN A 38 -9.47 12.59 0.63
C ASN A 38 -8.30 12.35 1.59
N GLY A 39 -7.18 13.03 1.38
CA GLY A 39 -6.01 12.94 2.26
C GLY A 39 -5.13 11.71 2.03
N LEU A 40 -5.31 11.00 0.91
CA LEU A 40 -4.48 9.85 0.54
C LEU A 40 -3.25 10.27 -0.28
N PRO A 41 -2.13 9.52 -0.15
CA PRO A 41 -1.06 9.62 -1.13
C PRO A 41 -1.56 9.20 -2.52
N SER A 42 -1.13 9.92 -3.56
CA SER A 42 -1.43 9.55 -4.94
C SER A 42 -0.79 8.21 -5.32
N TYR A 43 -1.42 7.49 -6.25
CA TYR A 43 -0.77 6.37 -6.91
C TYR A 43 0.46 6.83 -7.69
N ASP A 44 1.53 6.05 -7.61
CA ASP A 44 2.76 6.31 -8.37
C ASP A 44 2.55 5.91 -9.83
N GLN A 45 2.61 6.91 -10.72
CA GLN A 45 2.33 6.74 -12.14
C GLN A 45 3.35 5.87 -12.88
N ARG A 46 4.48 5.53 -12.26
CA ARG A 46 5.48 4.61 -12.85
C ARG A 46 4.97 3.16 -12.88
N PHE A 47 4.02 2.79 -12.01
CA PHE A 47 3.46 1.44 -11.91
C PHE A 47 2.13 1.27 -12.65
N VAL A 48 2.02 1.78 -13.88
CA VAL A 48 0.86 1.51 -14.75
C VAL A 48 0.92 0.05 -15.24
N GLY A 49 -0.17 -0.71 -15.06
CA GLY A 49 -0.24 -2.11 -15.50
C GLY A 49 0.01 -3.11 -14.37
N PHE A 50 0.92 -4.08 -14.57
CA PHE A 50 1.00 -5.28 -13.73
C PHE A 50 1.56 -5.05 -12.31
N GLY A 51 0.71 -5.42 -11.33
CA GLY A 51 1.10 -6.12 -10.10
C GLY A 51 1.78 -5.31 -9.01
N TRP A 52 2.13 -4.04 -9.25
CA TRP A 52 2.84 -3.23 -8.24
C TRP A 52 2.18 -1.89 -7.91
N ASN A 53 1.12 -1.50 -8.61
CA ASN A 53 0.38 -0.27 -8.33
C ASN A 53 -0.26 -0.27 -6.93
N ARG A 54 -0.95 -1.36 -6.57
CA ARG A 54 -1.57 -1.47 -5.24
C ARG A 54 -0.51 -1.68 -4.16
N VAL A 55 0.55 -2.44 -4.42
CA VAL A 55 1.67 -2.63 -3.47
C VAL A 55 2.31 -1.29 -3.14
N SER A 56 2.69 -0.49 -4.14
CA SER A 56 3.31 0.82 -3.92
C SER A 56 2.37 1.77 -3.17
N HIS A 57 1.08 1.78 -3.48
CA HIS A 57 0.11 2.62 -2.76
C HIS A 57 -0.05 2.20 -1.28
N VAL A 58 -0.14 0.89 -1.00
CA VAL A 58 -0.22 0.40 0.38
C VAL A 58 1.08 0.68 1.14
N MET A 59 2.24 0.60 0.49
CA MET A 59 3.52 1.04 1.06
C MET A 59 3.48 2.52 1.44
N SER A 60 2.95 3.38 0.55
CA SER A 60 2.79 4.81 0.83
C SER A 60 1.87 5.06 2.02
N LEU A 61 0.74 4.35 2.13
CA LEU A 61 -0.16 4.44 3.30
C LEU A 61 0.53 4.04 4.60
N ASN A 62 1.25 2.90 4.59
CA ASN A 62 2.03 2.45 5.74
C ASN A 62 3.14 3.45 6.13
N SER A 63 3.79 4.06 5.14
CA SER A 63 4.82 5.07 5.34
C SER A 63 4.27 6.37 5.93
N ALA A 64 3.02 6.72 5.60
CA ALA A 64 2.33 7.92 6.07
C ALA A 64 1.88 7.77 7.52
N GLY A 65 1.35 6.60 7.91
CA GLY A 65 1.01 6.30 9.30
C GLY A 65 2.21 6.25 10.25
N SER A 66 3.41 6.01 9.71
CA SER A 66 4.67 5.96 10.48
C SER A 66 5.31 7.34 10.71
N ALA A 67 4.82 8.38 10.03
CA ALA A 67 5.30 9.74 10.22
C ALA A 67 4.55 10.37 11.40
N LEU A 68 5.27 10.48 12.52
CA LEU A 68 5.02 11.25 13.75
C LEU A 68 3.77 12.14 13.77
N ASN A 69 3.10 12.22 14.93
CA ASN A 69 2.09 13.21 15.40
C ASN A 69 2.20 14.63 14.80
N VAL A 70 2.02 14.77 13.50
CA VAL A 70 1.97 16.04 12.79
C VAL A 70 0.50 16.47 12.85
N PRO A 71 0.18 17.61 13.46
CA PRO A 71 -1.19 18.10 13.51
C PRO A 71 -1.73 18.26 12.07
N ASN A 72 -2.94 17.77 11.84
CA ASN A 72 -3.61 17.70 10.52
C ASN A 72 -3.01 16.67 9.53
N CYS A 73 -2.23 15.69 10.00
CA CYS A 73 -1.81 14.54 9.20
C CYS A 73 -2.62 13.30 9.62
N PHE A 74 -3.24 12.64 8.64
CA PHE A 74 -3.98 11.41 8.86
C PHE A 74 -3.00 10.24 8.99
N TRP A 75 -3.07 9.50 10.11
CA TRP A 75 -2.41 8.20 10.23
C TRP A 75 -3.37 7.09 9.85
N PHE A 76 -2.84 6.05 9.22
CA PHE A 76 -3.63 4.88 8.81
C PHE A 76 -3.26 3.69 9.68
N GLU A 77 -4.28 2.96 10.12
CA GLU A 77 -4.12 1.70 10.81
C GLU A 77 -4.66 0.56 9.94
N PHE A 78 -3.93 -0.56 9.91
CA PHE A 78 -4.33 -1.72 9.12
C PHE A 78 -5.16 -2.67 10.00
N VAL A 79 -6.43 -2.80 9.65
CA VAL A 79 -7.38 -3.69 10.32
C VAL A 79 -7.87 -4.80 9.39
N VAL A 80 -8.47 -5.84 9.97
CA VAL A 80 -9.24 -6.86 9.23
C VAL A 80 -10.66 -6.88 9.74
N LEU A 81 -11.64 -6.72 8.84
CA LEU A 81 -13.04 -6.91 9.21
C LEU A 81 -13.39 -8.40 9.16
N PRO A 82 -13.85 -9.00 10.27
CA PRO A 82 -14.14 -10.43 10.33
C PRO A 82 -15.37 -10.83 9.49
N ASP A 83 -16.33 -9.93 9.32
CA ASP A 83 -17.62 -10.20 8.67
C ASP A 83 -17.71 -9.61 7.24
N VAL A 84 -16.58 -9.26 6.64
CA VAL A 84 -16.52 -8.72 5.28
C VAL A 84 -15.60 -9.57 4.42
N PHE A 85 -16.07 -9.90 3.22
CA PHE A 85 -15.34 -10.70 2.25
C PHE A 85 -15.36 -10.07 0.87
N ILE A 86 -14.38 -10.45 0.06
CA ILE A 86 -14.26 -10.04 -1.34
C ILE A 86 -14.36 -11.30 -2.18
N VAL A 87 -15.21 -11.27 -3.19
CA VAL A 87 -15.30 -12.34 -4.18
C VAL A 87 -14.44 -11.95 -5.38
N HIS A 88 -13.33 -12.66 -5.56
CA HIS A 88 -12.52 -12.53 -6.76
C HIS A 88 -13.09 -13.43 -7.86
N GLN A 89 -13.57 -12.83 -8.94
CA GLN A 89 -13.96 -13.57 -10.13
C GLN A 89 -12.71 -13.95 -10.94
N PRO A 90 -12.52 -15.23 -11.29
CA PRO A 90 -11.46 -15.64 -12.20
C PRO A 90 -11.54 -14.86 -13.51
N HIS A 91 -10.40 -14.33 -13.94
CA HIS A 91 -10.28 -13.60 -15.20
C HIS A 91 -9.01 -14.03 -15.94
N LEU A 92 -8.96 -13.75 -17.24
CA LEU A 92 -7.78 -14.02 -18.05
C LEU A 92 -6.58 -13.22 -17.54
N PRO A 93 -5.36 -13.76 -17.66
CA PRO A 93 -4.15 -13.01 -17.35
C PRO A 93 -4.06 -11.76 -18.23
N SER A 94 -3.63 -10.65 -17.64
CA SER A 94 -3.38 -9.42 -18.40
C SER A 94 -2.18 -9.55 -19.35
N ASN A 95 -2.04 -8.64 -20.32
CA ASN A 95 -0.91 -8.67 -21.24
C ASN A 95 0.43 -8.43 -20.50
N GLU A 96 0.37 -7.59 -19.47
CA GLU A 96 1.53 -7.20 -18.66
C GLU A 96 2.06 -8.38 -17.84
N ILE A 97 1.20 -9.27 -17.32
CA ILE A 97 1.68 -10.51 -16.67
C ILE A 97 2.32 -11.46 -17.68
N ALA A 98 1.82 -11.51 -18.93
CA ALA A 98 2.45 -12.29 -19.99
C ALA A 98 3.85 -11.74 -20.31
N GLN A 99 4.00 -10.42 -20.44
CA GLN A 99 5.30 -9.76 -20.63
C GLN A 99 6.25 -9.98 -19.46
N TYR A 100 5.77 -9.86 -18.22
CA TYR A 100 6.58 -10.13 -17.03
C TYR A 100 7.14 -11.56 -17.03
N ARG A 101 6.32 -12.54 -17.44
CA ARG A 101 6.74 -13.95 -17.54
C ARG A 101 7.73 -14.18 -18.68
N SER A 102 7.51 -13.57 -19.84
CA SER A 102 8.31 -13.84 -21.04
C SER A 102 9.60 -13.03 -21.16
N SER A 103 9.70 -11.84 -20.56
CA SER A 103 10.83 -10.92 -20.79
C SER A 103 11.71 -10.72 -19.55
N ALA A 104 12.98 -11.15 -19.65
CA ALA A 104 13.97 -10.92 -18.60
C ALA A 104 14.31 -9.43 -18.43
N SER A 105 14.38 -8.69 -19.54
CA SER A 105 14.60 -7.24 -19.54
C SER A 105 13.48 -6.51 -18.81
N TYR A 106 12.21 -6.89 -19.06
CA TYR A 106 11.06 -6.32 -18.34
C TYR A 106 11.19 -6.51 -16.82
N ARG A 107 11.54 -7.73 -16.37
CA ARG A 107 11.75 -8.01 -14.94
C ARG A 107 12.89 -7.19 -14.34
N LYS A 108 13.98 -6.99 -15.08
CA LYS A 108 15.11 -6.17 -14.64
C LYS A 108 14.71 -4.71 -14.48
N CYS A 109 14.03 -4.12 -15.47
CA CYS A 109 13.52 -2.75 -15.40
C CYS A 109 12.53 -2.57 -14.25
N LEU A 110 11.58 -3.49 -14.10
CA LEU A 110 10.62 -3.45 -13.00
C LEU A 110 11.34 -3.52 -11.65
N LYS A 111 12.35 -4.39 -11.48
CA LYS A 111 13.14 -4.47 -10.25
C LYS A 111 13.87 -3.14 -9.94
N ALA A 112 14.44 -2.49 -10.95
CA ALA A 112 15.09 -1.20 -10.77
C ALA A 112 14.09 -0.13 -10.31
N LEU A 113 12.93 -0.06 -10.96
CA LEU A 113 11.85 0.86 -10.66
C LEU A 113 11.31 0.69 -9.23
N LYS A 114 11.12 -0.55 -8.79
CA LYS A 114 10.77 -0.88 -7.40
C LYS A 114 11.78 -0.31 -6.40
N GLY A 115 13.07 -0.46 -6.72
CA GLY A 115 14.15 0.05 -5.88
C GLY A 115 14.23 1.58 -5.84
N GLU A 116 13.93 2.25 -6.94
CA GLU A 116 13.81 3.72 -6.99
C GLU A 116 12.66 4.20 -6.13
N PHE A 117 11.47 3.61 -6.28
CA PHE A 117 10.31 3.94 -5.46
C PHE A 117 10.59 3.84 -3.96
N VAL A 118 11.21 2.74 -3.50
CA VAL A 118 11.54 2.58 -2.07
C VAL A 118 12.53 3.64 -1.61
N ARG A 119 13.52 4.00 -2.43
CA ARG A 119 14.48 5.07 -2.11
C ARG A 119 13.79 6.42 -1.99
N ASP A 120 12.90 6.74 -2.93
CA ASP A 120 12.13 7.98 -2.94
C ASP A 120 11.26 8.08 -1.66
N LEU A 121 10.59 6.98 -1.29
CA LEU A 121 9.73 6.92 -0.11
C LEU A 121 10.51 7.16 1.20
N ILE A 122 11.69 6.53 1.33
CA ILE A 122 12.58 6.73 2.49
C ILE A 122 13.07 8.18 2.53
N TRP A 123 13.44 8.74 1.38
CA TRP A 123 13.90 10.12 1.28
C TRP A 123 12.81 11.11 1.71
N GLU A 124 11.57 10.91 1.26
CA GLU A 124 10.42 11.73 1.66
C GLU A 124 10.13 11.65 3.17
N GLN A 125 10.20 10.44 3.74
CA GLN A 125 10.03 10.25 5.19
C GLN A 125 11.10 11.00 5.99
N ASN A 126 12.37 10.90 5.58
CA ASN A 126 13.47 11.59 6.23
C ASN A 126 13.32 13.11 6.11
N ARG A 127 12.93 13.61 4.94
CA ARG A 127 12.64 15.04 4.74
C ARG A 127 11.57 15.53 5.72
N LYS A 128 10.44 14.83 5.82
CA LYS A 128 9.35 15.19 6.75
C LYS A 128 9.81 15.20 8.21
N ARG A 129 10.66 14.24 8.62
CA ARG A 129 11.25 14.21 9.97
C ARG A 129 12.16 15.40 10.26
N THR A 130 13.03 15.79 9.32
CA THR A 130 13.93 16.93 9.51
C THR A 130 13.16 18.24 9.72
N PHE A 131 12.12 18.47 8.92
CA PHE A 131 11.26 19.67 9.06
C PHE A 131 10.53 19.72 10.42
N SER A 132 10.13 18.57 10.98
CA SER A 132 9.49 18.52 12.30
C SER A 132 10.43 18.77 13.48
N ILE A 133 11.75 18.61 13.29
CA ILE A 133 12.75 18.84 14.36
C ILE A 133 13.20 20.30 14.39
N SER A 134 13.12 21.01 13.26
CA SER A 134 13.52 22.40 13.11
C SER A 134 12.42 23.44 13.39
N SER A 135 11.22 22.99 13.80
CA SER A 135 10.03 23.82 14.05
C SER A 135 9.62 23.74 15.52
#